data_AF-A0A9W9B988-F1
#
_entry.id   AF-A0A9W9B988-F1
#
_cell.length_a   1.000
_cell.length_b   1.000
_cell.length_c   1.000
_cell.angle_alpha   90.00
_cell.angle_beta   90.00
_cell.angle_gamma   90.00
#
_symmetry.space_group_name_H-M   'P 1'
#
loop_
_entity.id
_entity.type
_entity.pdbx_description
1 polymer ?
#
loop_
_entity_poly.entity_id
_entity_poly.type
_entity_poly.pdbx_seq_one_letter_code
_entity_poly.pdbx_strand_id
1 'polypeptide(L)'
;MELLNKLYADTAMVIPHRPYAMLSSESRETDHHLYLGSETEEWDPVVVLGEAKTVHFSDFPVPKPWKVHLSTDDQDNIINLEPKCEVKKRNAETGDEEEDCSGRDVWRELYADFRERKARVRAKMQWVDDEDEGYGASKEEMGGFMNSMPDTELDDDARYLLA
;
A
#
# COMPACT_ATOMS: atom_id res chain seq x y z
N MET A 1 0.74 -22.77 -0.30
CA MET A 1 0.20 -23.02 -1.66
C MET A 1 0.38 -24.46 -2.14
N GLU A 2 1.21 -25.30 -1.52
CA GLU A 2 1.55 -26.63 -2.08
C GLU A 2 0.39 -27.61 -2.22
N LEU A 3 -0.52 -27.69 -1.24
CA LEU A 3 -1.63 -28.64 -1.29
C LEU A 3 -2.62 -28.34 -2.43
N LEU A 4 -2.97 -27.07 -2.64
CA LEU A 4 -3.85 -26.65 -3.72
C LEU A 4 -3.22 -26.92 -5.08
N ASN A 5 -1.93 -26.63 -5.23
CA ASN A 5 -1.19 -26.94 -6.45
C ASN A 5 -1.19 -28.46 -6.71
N LYS A 6 -0.97 -29.29 -5.68
CA LYS A 6 -1.01 -30.75 -5.83
C LYS A 6 -2.38 -31.29 -6.27
N LEU A 7 -3.46 -30.70 -5.76
CA LEU A 7 -4.82 -31.17 -6.04
C LEU A 7 -5.37 -30.66 -7.38
N TYR A 8 -5.00 -29.44 -7.78
CA TYR A 8 -5.64 -28.73 -8.89
C TYR A 8 -4.68 -28.25 -9.98
N ALA A 9 -3.40 -28.64 -9.98
CA ALA A 9 -2.43 -28.22 -11.00
C ALA A 9 -2.95 -28.41 -12.43
N ASP A 10 -3.63 -29.52 -12.70
CA ASP A 10 -4.10 -29.88 -14.04
C ASP A 10 -5.52 -29.37 -14.36
N THR A 11 -6.24 -28.83 -13.37
CA THR A 11 -7.66 -28.45 -13.51
C THR A 11 -7.94 -26.97 -13.23
N ALA A 12 -7.01 -26.28 -12.57
CA ALA A 12 -7.16 -24.88 -12.23
C ALA A 12 -7.03 -23.99 -13.49
N MET A 13 -7.78 -22.89 -13.51
CA MET A 13 -7.60 -21.84 -14.51
C MET A 13 -6.29 -21.09 -14.23
N VAL A 14 -5.52 -20.84 -15.29
CA VAL A 14 -4.33 -19.98 -15.22
C VAL A 14 -4.74 -18.52 -15.42
N ILE A 15 -4.46 -17.68 -14.43
CA ILE A 15 -4.73 -16.24 -14.47
C ILE A 15 -3.43 -15.52 -14.86
N PRO A 16 -3.48 -14.47 -15.71
CA PRO A 16 -2.30 -13.65 -16.00
C PRO A 16 -1.74 -13.02 -14.71
N HIS A 17 -0.49 -13.30 -14.38
CA HIS A 17 0.05 -12.91 -13.07
C HIS A 17 0.39 -11.42 -12.98
N ARG A 18 0.83 -10.76 -14.07
CA ARG A 18 1.14 -9.31 -14.07
C ARG A 18 -0.03 -8.44 -13.58
N PRO A 19 -1.24 -8.52 -14.18
CA PRO A 19 -2.35 -7.70 -13.72
C PRO A 19 -2.99 -8.17 -12.42
N TYR A 20 -2.90 -9.46 -12.06
CA TYR A 20 -3.74 -10.03 -10.98
C TYR A 20 -2.97 -10.62 -9.78
N ALA A 21 -1.66 -10.81 -9.88
CA ALA A 21 -0.85 -11.46 -8.86
C ALA A 21 0.46 -10.71 -8.58
N MET A 22 0.47 -9.38 -8.78
CA MET A 22 1.60 -8.53 -8.41
C MET A 22 1.85 -8.62 -6.90
N LEU A 23 3.06 -9.03 -6.51
CA LEU A 23 3.48 -9.13 -5.13
C LEU A 23 4.19 -7.83 -4.73
N SER A 24 3.88 -7.29 -3.55
CA SER A 24 4.62 -6.11 -3.03
C SER A 24 6.11 -6.39 -2.80
N SER A 25 6.49 -7.67 -2.64
CA SER A 25 7.90 -8.08 -2.50
C SER A 25 8.68 -7.91 -3.78
N GLU A 26 8.00 -7.99 -4.93
CA GLU A 26 8.65 -7.88 -6.24
C GLU A 26 9.40 -6.55 -6.36
N SER A 27 8.82 -5.45 -5.86
CA SER A 27 9.47 -4.13 -5.87
C SER A 27 10.76 -4.04 -5.05
N ARG A 28 11.04 -5.03 -4.18
CA ARG A 28 12.27 -5.10 -3.37
C ARG A 28 13.31 -6.04 -3.95
N GLU A 29 12.93 -6.85 -4.92
CA GLU A 29 13.84 -7.79 -5.54
C GLU A 29 14.77 -7.05 -6.49
N THR A 30 15.95 -7.61 -6.76
CA THR A 30 16.88 -7.07 -7.76
C THR A 30 16.76 -7.78 -9.10
N ASP A 31 16.06 -8.91 -9.13
CA ASP A 31 15.92 -9.75 -10.30
C ASP A 31 14.43 -10.06 -10.54
N HIS A 32 13.91 -9.49 -11.62
CA HIS A 32 12.49 -9.48 -11.94
C HIS A 32 12.11 -10.44 -13.08
N HIS A 33 13.05 -11.22 -13.63
CA HIS A 33 12.80 -12.04 -14.82
C HIS A 33 11.62 -13.01 -14.65
N LEU A 34 11.44 -13.56 -13.45
CA LEU A 34 10.32 -14.47 -13.13
C LEU A 34 8.97 -13.74 -13.18
N TYR A 35 8.92 -12.50 -12.70
CA TYR A 35 7.73 -11.68 -12.77
C TYR A 35 7.48 -11.12 -14.17
N LEU A 36 8.51 -10.74 -14.91
CA LEU A 36 8.35 -10.29 -16.29
C LEU A 36 8.00 -11.45 -17.22
N GLY A 37 8.39 -12.67 -16.88
CA GLY A 37 8.29 -13.84 -17.75
C GLY A 37 9.25 -13.76 -18.95
N SER A 38 10.29 -12.93 -18.83
CA SER A 38 11.23 -12.58 -19.90
C SER A 38 12.59 -12.26 -19.29
N GLU A 39 13.65 -12.77 -19.92
CA GLU A 39 15.04 -12.45 -19.55
C GLU A 39 15.54 -11.16 -20.20
N THR A 40 14.78 -10.61 -21.17
CA THR A 40 15.19 -9.44 -21.97
C THR A 40 14.38 -8.19 -21.69
N GLU A 41 13.21 -8.34 -21.06
CA GLU A 41 12.38 -7.19 -20.69
C GLU A 41 13.01 -6.45 -19.51
N GLU A 42 13.10 -5.12 -19.61
CA GLU A 42 13.60 -4.29 -18.52
C GLU A 42 12.50 -4.04 -17.49
N TRP A 43 12.89 -4.04 -16.22
CA TRP A 43 11.98 -3.71 -15.13
C TRP A 43 11.69 -2.20 -15.11
N ASP A 44 10.42 -1.84 -15.36
CA ASP A 44 9.90 -0.50 -15.16
C ASP A 44 8.80 -0.54 -14.08
N PRO A 45 9.08 -0.06 -12.87
CA PRO A 45 8.15 -0.15 -11.75
C PRO A 45 6.88 0.68 -11.97
N VAL A 46 6.96 1.78 -12.73
CA VAL A 46 5.81 2.66 -13.01
C VAL A 46 4.85 1.97 -13.97
N VAL A 47 5.38 1.38 -15.04
CA VAL A 47 4.58 0.60 -15.99
C VAL A 47 3.96 -0.62 -15.30
N VAL A 48 4.74 -1.34 -14.50
CA VAL A 48 4.27 -2.53 -13.77
C VAL A 48 3.14 -2.17 -12.79
N LEU A 49 3.26 -1.08 -12.03
CA LEU A 49 2.18 -0.64 -11.16
C LEU A 49 0.94 -0.21 -11.95
N GLY A 50 1.11 0.46 -13.10
CA GLY A 50 0.01 0.86 -13.98
C GLY A 50 -0.74 -0.32 -14.62
N GLU A 51 -0.05 -1.44 -14.86
CA GLU A 51 -0.66 -2.69 -15.34
C GLU A 51 -1.39 -3.47 -14.25
N ALA A 52 -0.95 -3.33 -13.00
CA ALA A 52 -1.48 -4.07 -11.86
C ALA A 52 -2.92 -3.64 -11.53
N LYS A 53 -3.85 -4.61 -11.53
CA LYS A 53 -5.24 -4.42 -11.10
C LYS A 53 -5.45 -4.81 -9.64
N THR A 54 -4.66 -5.78 -9.16
CA THR A 54 -4.66 -6.21 -7.77
C THR A 54 -3.24 -6.42 -7.28
N VAL A 55 -2.99 -6.08 -6.01
CA VAL A 55 -1.69 -6.25 -5.37
C VAL A 55 -1.84 -7.11 -4.13
N HIS A 56 -0.94 -8.09 -4.00
CA HIS A 56 -0.83 -8.98 -2.86
C HIS A 56 0.36 -8.56 -2.00
N PHE A 57 0.06 -8.00 -0.83
CA PHE A 57 1.08 -7.58 0.14
C PHE A 57 1.75 -8.79 0.78
N SER A 58 2.89 -9.25 0.26
CA SER A 58 3.58 -10.50 0.63
C SER A 58 5.10 -10.34 0.81
N ASP A 59 5.52 -9.25 1.43
CA ASP A 59 6.91 -8.81 1.56
C ASP A 59 7.45 -8.82 2.99
N PHE A 60 7.08 -9.86 3.75
CA PHE A 60 7.63 -10.09 5.09
C PHE A 60 9.17 -9.87 5.11
N PRO A 61 9.72 -9.20 6.14
CA PRO A 61 9.11 -8.77 7.39
C PRO A 61 8.48 -7.36 7.38
N VAL A 62 8.25 -6.75 6.22
CA VAL A 62 7.54 -5.47 6.14
C VAL A 62 6.12 -5.64 6.74
N PRO A 63 5.68 -4.75 7.65
CA PRO A 63 4.37 -4.84 8.26
C PRO A 63 3.28 -4.69 7.20
N LYS A 64 2.17 -5.42 7.38
CA LYS A 64 1.02 -5.28 6.48
C LYS A 64 0.45 -3.86 6.55
N PRO A 65 0.00 -3.27 5.44
CA PRO A 65 -0.43 -1.88 5.39
C PRO A 65 -1.70 -1.60 6.22
N TRP A 66 -2.44 -2.64 6.63
CA TRP A 66 -3.58 -2.51 7.53
C TRP A 66 -3.24 -2.61 9.02
N LYS A 67 -1.97 -2.91 9.39
CA LYS A 67 -1.51 -2.93 10.78
C LYS A 67 -1.61 -1.51 11.36
N VAL A 68 -2.35 -1.37 12.46
CA VAL A 68 -2.66 -0.05 13.05
C VAL A 68 -1.51 0.43 13.93
N HIS A 69 -1.01 -0.44 14.80
CA HIS A 69 0.09 -0.11 15.70
C HIS A 69 1.38 -0.77 15.19
N LEU A 70 2.34 0.06 14.82
CA LEU A 70 3.66 -0.38 14.39
C LEU A 70 4.58 -0.47 15.61
N SER A 71 5.29 -1.59 15.75
CA SER A 71 6.40 -1.73 16.71
C SER A 71 7.65 -1.01 16.19
N THR A 72 8.66 -0.87 17.04
CA THR A 72 9.99 -0.41 16.62
C THR A 72 10.56 -1.30 15.51
N ASP A 73 10.47 -2.63 15.66
CA ASP A 73 10.91 -3.58 14.62
C ASP A 73 10.18 -3.36 13.29
N ASP A 74 8.88 -3.02 13.31
CA ASP A 74 8.15 -2.73 12.08
C ASP A 74 8.68 -1.48 11.38
N GLN A 75 8.98 -0.42 12.15
CA GLN A 75 9.54 0.82 11.62
C GLN A 75 10.94 0.58 11.03
N ASP A 76 11.78 -0.16 11.75
CA ASP A 76 13.11 -0.55 11.29
C ASP A 76 13.02 -1.40 10.01
N ASN A 77 12.07 -2.32 9.93
CA ASN A 77 11.86 -3.14 8.73
C ASN A 77 11.42 -2.28 7.53
N ILE A 78 10.54 -1.30 7.72
CA ILE A 78 10.15 -0.37 6.64
C ILE A 78 11.38 0.39 6.14
N ILE A 79 12.17 0.97 7.04
CA ILE A 79 13.31 1.82 6.67
C ILE A 79 14.42 0.99 5.99
N ASN A 80 14.72 -0.19 6.54
CA ASN A 80 15.85 -0.99 6.08
C ASN A 80 15.57 -1.79 4.80
N LEU A 81 14.29 -2.14 4.56
CA LEU A 81 13.89 -2.97 3.43
C LEU A 81 13.29 -2.18 2.28
N GLU A 82 13.09 -0.88 2.45
CA GLU A 82 12.72 0.00 1.37
C GLU A 82 13.68 -0.16 0.16
N PRO A 83 13.17 -0.25 -1.09
CA PRO A 83 14.01 -0.32 -2.27
C PRO A 83 14.98 0.87 -2.33
N LYS A 84 16.23 0.58 -2.67
CA LYS A 84 17.26 1.61 -2.85
C LYS A 84 17.11 2.24 -4.23
N CYS A 85 17.54 3.49 -4.36
CA CYS A 85 17.67 4.09 -5.68
C CYS A 85 18.86 3.44 -6.43
N GLU A 86 18.66 3.21 -7.72
CA GLU A 86 19.66 2.63 -8.59
C GLU A 86 20.38 3.73 -9.33
N VAL A 87 21.72 3.63 -9.44
CA VAL A 87 22.48 4.57 -10.26
C VAL A 87 22.54 4.02 -11.68
N LYS A 88 21.80 4.65 -12.59
CA LYS A 88 21.79 4.31 -14.02
C LYS A 88 22.77 5.21 -14.77
N LYS A 89 23.48 4.64 -15.74
CA LYS A 89 24.33 5.44 -16.64
C LYS A 89 23.45 6.08 -17.70
N ARG A 90 23.37 7.41 -17.67
CA ARG A 90 22.57 8.19 -18.63
C ARG A 90 23.16 8.16 -20.03
N ASN A 91 24.49 8.15 -20.11
CA ASN A 91 25.22 8.08 -21.37
C ASN A 91 26.53 7.30 -21.18
N ALA A 92 26.68 6.22 -21.95
CA ALA A 92 27.84 5.34 -21.91
C ALA A 92 29.14 6.05 -22.35
N GLU A 93 29.05 7.14 -23.11
CA GLU A 93 30.20 7.87 -23.66
C GLU A 93 30.69 9.02 -22.77
N THR A 94 29.78 9.73 -22.07
CA THR A 94 30.14 10.85 -21.18
C THR A 94 30.36 10.40 -19.73
N GLY A 95 29.84 9.23 -19.35
CA GLY A 95 29.95 8.72 -17.98
C GLY A 95 29.03 9.42 -16.99
N ASP A 96 28.02 10.16 -17.47
CA ASP A 96 27.04 10.82 -16.62
C ASP A 96 26.14 9.77 -15.93
N GLU A 97 26.10 9.83 -14.61
CA GLU A 97 25.28 8.97 -13.75
C GLU A 97 24.00 9.71 -13.32
N GLU A 98 22.86 9.05 -13.41
CA GLU A 98 21.55 9.53 -12.97
C GLU A 98 21.00 8.55 -11.93
N GLU A 99 20.49 9.08 -10.83
CA GLU A 99 19.87 8.28 -9.77
C GLU A 99 18.39 8.02 -10.12
N ASP A 100 18.02 6.75 -10.27
CA ASP A 100 16.66 6.29 -10.50
C ASP A 100 16.06 5.76 -9.19
N CYS A 101 15.12 6.52 -8.63
CA CYS A 101 14.38 6.16 -7.41
C CYS A 101 12.98 5.61 -7.71
N SER A 102 12.63 5.36 -8.98
CA SER A 102 11.27 4.98 -9.37
C SER A 102 10.74 3.74 -8.63
N GLY A 103 11.60 2.75 -8.38
CA GLY A 103 11.24 1.55 -7.61
C GLY A 103 10.85 1.85 -6.16
N ARG A 104 11.60 2.76 -5.51
CA ARG A 104 11.31 3.21 -4.14
C ARG A 104 10.01 3.99 -4.09
N ASP A 105 9.82 4.92 -5.04
CA ASP A 105 8.67 5.81 -5.05
C ASP A 105 7.38 5.02 -5.31
N VAL A 106 7.39 4.09 -6.26
CA VAL A 106 6.28 3.16 -6.52
C VAL A 106 5.97 2.28 -5.31
N TRP A 107 6.99 1.76 -4.63
CA TRP A 107 6.77 0.97 -3.41
C TRP A 107 6.14 1.81 -2.29
N ARG A 108 6.60 3.05 -2.07
CA ARG A 108 5.99 3.98 -1.11
C ARG A 108 4.54 4.31 -1.49
N GLU A 109 4.29 4.58 -2.76
CA GLU A 109 2.97 4.87 -3.30
C GLU A 109 2.00 3.72 -3.05
N LEU A 110 2.43 2.47 -3.29
CA LEU A 110 1.62 1.28 -3.03
C LEU A 110 1.09 1.22 -1.60
N TYR A 111 1.96 1.47 -0.62
CA TYR A 111 1.60 1.48 0.80
C TYR A 111 0.77 2.70 1.20
N ALA A 112 1.07 3.87 0.64
CA ALA A 112 0.32 5.10 0.87
C ALA A 112 -1.11 5.01 0.32
N ASP A 113 -1.28 4.56 -0.91
CA ASP A 113 -2.58 4.40 -1.58
C ASP A 113 -3.50 3.45 -0.79
N PHE A 114 -2.98 2.32 -0.29
CA PHE A 114 -3.77 1.43 0.56
C PHE A 114 -4.28 2.15 1.82
N ARG A 115 -3.40 2.88 2.52
CA ARG A 115 -3.76 3.61 3.75
C ARG A 115 -4.79 4.70 3.45
N GLU A 116 -4.62 5.43 2.37
CA GLU A 116 -5.57 6.46 1.94
C GLU A 116 -6.95 5.86 1.60
N ARG A 117 -7.00 4.78 0.82
CA ARG A 117 -8.25 4.09 0.49
C ARG A 117 -8.95 3.57 1.75
N LYS A 118 -8.19 3.00 2.69
CA LYS A 118 -8.72 2.52 3.97
C LYS A 118 -9.29 3.68 4.80
N ALA A 119 -8.58 4.81 4.88
CA ALA A 119 -9.04 5.99 5.58
C ALA A 119 -10.34 6.55 4.96
N ARG A 120 -10.41 6.63 3.63
CA ARG A 120 -11.61 7.05 2.90
C ARG A 120 -12.82 6.15 3.16
N VAL A 121 -12.62 4.83 3.18
CA VAL A 121 -13.68 3.87 3.50
C VAL A 121 -14.15 4.02 4.95
N ARG A 122 -13.22 4.16 5.90
CA ARG A 122 -13.55 4.40 7.31
C ARG A 122 -14.34 5.69 7.51
N ALA A 123 -13.87 6.78 6.91
CA ALA A 123 -14.57 8.05 6.94
C ALA A 123 -15.99 7.88 6.40
N LYS A 124 -16.15 7.27 5.21
CA LYS A 124 -17.48 7.04 4.63
C LYS A 124 -18.40 6.23 5.55
N MET A 125 -17.89 5.23 6.25
CA MET A 125 -18.69 4.46 7.19
C MET A 125 -19.18 5.31 8.35
N GLN A 126 -18.31 6.16 8.91
CA GLN A 126 -18.69 7.13 9.94
C GLN A 126 -19.77 8.10 9.44
N TRP A 127 -19.66 8.62 8.22
CA TRP A 127 -20.71 9.48 7.63
C TRP A 127 -22.07 8.77 7.49
N VAL A 128 -22.08 7.48 7.15
CA VAL A 128 -23.33 6.70 7.05
C VAL A 128 -23.96 6.50 8.42
N ASP A 129 -23.14 6.20 9.43
CA ASP A 129 -23.61 6.07 10.82
C ASP A 129 -24.20 7.41 11.32
N ASP A 130 -23.57 8.55 10.98
CA ASP A 130 -24.08 9.89 11.31
C ASP A 130 -25.40 10.25 10.58
N GLU A 131 -25.58 9.82 9.32
CA GLU A 131 -26.82 10.05 8.55
C GLU A 131 -28.01 9.21 9.07
N ASP A 132 -27.76 7.96 9.48
CA ASP A 132 -28.78 7.09 10.07
C ASP A 132 -29.23 7.58 11.47
N GLU A 133 -28.32 8.17 12.26
CA GLU A 133 -28.69 8.85 13.51
C GLU A 133 -29.45 10.17 13.26
N GLY A 134 -29.18 10.86 12.15
CA GLY A 134 -29.82 12.12 11.77
C GLY A 134 -31.30 12.03 11.37
N TYR A 135 -31.80 10.85 11.00
CA TYR A 135 -33.21 10.65 10.59
C TYR A 135 -34.11 10.06 11.69
N GLY A 136 -33.57 9.77 12.88
CA GLY A 136 -34.31 9.27 14.05
C GLY A 136 -34.85 10.36 14.99
N ALA A 137 -34.40 11.60 14.87
CA ALA A 137 -34.71 12.67 15.83
C ALA A 137 -35.73 13.68 15.29
N SER A 138 -36.97 13.24 15.07
CA SER A 138 -38.10 14.19 15.01
C SER A 138 -39.36 13.63 15.67
N LYS A 139 -39.41 13.70 17.00
CA LYS A 139 -40.61 14.16 17.71
C LYS A 139 -40.37 14.37 19.21
N GLU A 140 -40.67 15.60 19.61
CA GLU A 140 -41.26 16.00 20.89
C GLU A 140 -40.34 16.17 22.12
N GLU A 141 -40.15 17.47 22.41
CA GLU A 141 -40.22 18.13 23.72
C GLU A 141 -38.92 18.59 24.42
N MET A 142 -38.81 19.92 24.45
CA MET A 142 -38.13 20.82 25.39
C MET A 142 -37.50 20.22 26.65
N GLY A 143 -36.24 20.56 26.88
CA GLY A 143 -35.62 20.55 28.20
C GLY A 143 -34.12 20.76 28.10
N GLY A 144 -33.65 21.96 28.43
CA GLY A 144 -32.27 22.36 28.19
C GLY A 144 -31.23 21.53 28.93
N PHE A 145 -30.09 21.35 28.29
CA PHE A 145 -28.78 21.25 28.94
C PHE A 145 -27.72 21.52 27.87
N MET A 146 -26.91 22.57 28.07
CA MET A 146 -25.71 22.79 27.25
C MET A 146 -24.75 21.64 27.58
N ASN A 147 -24.66 20.64 26.70
CA ASN A 147 -23.56 19.69 26.73
C ASN A 147 -22.42 20.29 25.89
N SER A 148 -21.33 20.60 26.59
CA SER A 148 -20.04 20.97 26.01
C SER A 148 -19.65 19.98 24.92
N MET A 149 -19.04 20.49 23.84
CA MET A 149 -18.37 19.64 22.84
C MET A 149 -17.48 18.61 23.56
N PRO A 150 -17.49 17.33 23.16
CA PRO A 150 -16.38 16.47 23.50
C PRO A 150 -15.14 17.04 22.81
N ASP A 151 -14.09 17.31 23.58
CA ASP A 151 -12.77 17.58 23.03
C ASP A 151 -12.41 16.40 22.12
N THR A 152 -12.37 16.63 20.81
CA THR A 152 -11.60 15.80 19.90
C THR A 152 -10.18 15.81 20.43
N GLU A 153 -9.78 14.74 21.12
CA GLU A 153 -8.38 14.42 21.31
C GLU A 153 -7.76 14.38 19.91
N LEU A 154 -6.99 15.41 19.61
CA LEU A 154 -6.11 15.46 18.45
C LEU A 154 -5.17 14.27 18.61
N ASP A 155 -5.34 13.30 17.72
CA ASP A 155 -4.42 12.17 17.54
C ASP A 155 -3.00 12.75 17.43
N ASP A 156 -2.19 12.58 18.49
CA ASP A 156 -0.90 13.24 18.68
C ASP A 156 0.21 12.70 17.75
N ASP A 157 -0.13 11.82 16.80
CA ASP A 157 0.83 11.17 15.89
C ASP A 157 1.08 11.92 14.57
N ALA A 158 0.45 13.08 14.36
CA ALA A 158 0.69 13.90 13.16
C ALA A 158 1.97 14.77 13.21
N ARG A 159 2.80 14.67 14.26
CA ARG A 159 3.97 15.56 14.47
C ARG A 159 5.33 15.06 13.98
N TYR A 160 5.44 13.84 13.46
CA TYR A 160 6.78 13.27 13.19
C TYR A 160 7.14 13.02 11.71
N LEU A 161 6.45 13.67 10.76
CA LEU A 161 6.86 13.66 9.34
C LEU A 161 7.43 15.01 8.85
N LEU A 162 8.10 15.74 9.74
CA LEU A 162 8.96 16.86 9.38
C LEU A 162 10.28 16.79 10.19
N ALA A 163 11.21 15.97 9.70
CA ALA A 163 12.66 16.12 9.89
C ALA A 163 13.39 15.26 8.86
#